data_AF-A0A453M6Z1-F1
#
_entry.id   AF-A0A453M6Z1-F1
#
_cell.length_a   1.000
_cell.length_b   1.000
_cell.length_c   1.000
_cell.angle_alpha   90.00
_cell.angle_beta   90.00
_cell.angle_gamma   90.00
#
_symmetry.space_group_name_H-M   'P 1'
#
loop_
_entity.id
_entity.type
_entity.pdbx_description
1 polymer ?
#
loop_
_entity_poly.entity_id
_entity_poly.type
_entity_poly.pdbx_seq_one_letter_code
_entity_poly.pdbx_strand_id
1 'polypeptide(L)'
;MKDKEGGLTDPYCVVKYGEKWVRTGTLFATAVPQWNEQYTWNVLDLNTVVTVAVFDDCHLSSSHGGDDHQMGKVRIRLATLETNRMYTQHYPLMVLTRTGLKKTGELHLAVRFTCRSWAKMLATYGKPLPPTIHIHHTDPITMPQVDPLWLQAEAVQRMVTRLARAEPPLRREVVEYMLDVDPQMFSLRRSQSNFQRIASLYSGATAVAKWFDDICEWKNPLSTILVHVLFLYLVCYPQLILPMVLVLVVMIGVWNYPRRPRNPPHIDTVLSYADQAQPDELEEEFDTFSTSTPDDIVKLRYDRLRSVAGRLQRELGDLAMHAERAQSLLSWRDHRVTPIFIMLSLVVAVVLYWTPLKVVVMVMGLYFLLPSRFRPSRRRTSMVFNLYSRLPSKDDSML
;
A
#
# COMPACT_ATOMS: atom_id res chain seq x y z
N MET A 1 -7.65 -26.61 2.49
CA MET A 1 -8.76 -25.65 2.38
C MET A 1 -9.97 -26.27 3.07
N LYS A 2 -10.78 -25.49 3.78
CA LYS A 2 -12.02 -25.99 4.41
C LYS A 2 -13.17 -25.08 4.00
N ASP A 3 -14.21 -25.67 3.44
CA ASP A 3 -15.46 -24.95 3.16
C ASP A 3 -16.21 -24.59 4.45
N LYS A 4 -17.28 -23.78 4.33
CA LYS A 4 -18.22 -23.45 5.42
C LYS A 4 -18.79 -24.67 6.14
N GLU A 5 -18.85 -25.82 5.49
CA GLU A 5 -19.47 -27.04 6.04
C GLU A 5 -18.54 -28.26 6.13
N GLY A 6 -17.23 -28.09 5.88
CA GLY A 6 -16.28 -29.21 5.93
C GLY A 6 -16.39 -30.19 4.75
N GLY A 7 -17.09 -29.79 3.68
CA GLY A 7 -17.21 -30.52 2.43
C GLY A 7 -15.96 -30.43 1.53
N LEU A 8 -15.98 -31.25 0.48
CA LEU A 8 -15.01 -31.21 -0.61
C LEU A 8 -15.31 -29.98 -1.49
N THR A 9 -14.30 -29.15 -1.73
CA THR A 9 -14.38 -27.95 -2.58
C THR A 9 -13.87 -28.23 -3.98
N ASP A 10 -14.29 -27.44 -4.96
CA ASP A 10 -13.82 -27.40 -6.33
C ASP A 10 -12.95 -26.15 -6.58
N PRO A 11 -11.74 -26.06 -5.99
CA PRO A 11 -10.98 -24.82 -5.99
C PRO A 11 -10.30 -24.54 -7.33
N TYR A 12 -10.27 -23.26 -7.69
CA TYR A 12 -9.42 -22.72 -8.75
C TYR A 12 -8.78 -21.41 -8.32
N CYS A 13 -7.63 -21.09 -8.92
CA CYS A 13 -6.90 -19.86 -8.66
C CYS A 13 -7.03 -18.89 -9.83
N VAL A 14 -7.11 -17.60 -9.50
CA VAL A 14 -7.04 -16.51 -10.47
C VAL A 14 -5.83 -15.64 -10.11
N VAL A 15 -4.97 -15.43 -11.10
CA VAL A 15 -3.78 -14.59 -10.98
C VAL A 15 -3.92 -13.39 -11.89
N LYS A 16 -3.73 -12.21 -11.32
CA LYS A 16 -3.77 -10.92 -12.02
C LYS A 16 -2.44 -10.21 -11.88
N TYR A 17 -1.90 -9.80 -13.02
CA TYR A 17 -0.70 -8.97 -13.12
C TYR A 17 -0.95 -7.80 -14.08
N GLY A 18 -1.25 -6.61 -13.54
CA GLY A 18 -1.64 -5.46 -14.34
C GLY A 18 -2.87 -5.76 -15.19
N GLU A 19 -2.71 -5.75 -16.52
CA GLU A 19 -3.75 -6.09 -17.49
C GLU A 19 -3.85 -7.58 -17.79
N LYS A 20 -2.90 -8.40 -17.33
CA LYS A 20 -2.85 -9.83 -17.64
C LYS A 20 -3.59 -10.64 -16.58
N TRP A 21 -4.43 -11.55 -17.03
CA TRP A 21 -5.24 -12.42 -16.21
C TRP A 21 -5.00 -13.87 -16.60
N VAL A 22 -4.94 -14.73 -15.60
CA VAL A 22 -4.78 -16.17 -15.76
C VAL A 22 -5.69 -16.87 -14.76
N ARG A 23 -6.43 -17.86 -15.23
CA ARG A 23 -7.24 -18.76 -14.40
C ARG A 23 -6.63 -20.16 -14.51
N THR A 24 -6.37 -20.81 -13.38
CA THR A 24 -5.89 -22.19 -13.34
C THR A 24 -7.02 -23.17 -13.60
N GLY A 25 -6.71 -24.44 -13.86
CA GLY A 25 -7.73 -25.49 -13.91
C GLY A 25 -8.50 -25.62 -12.59
N THR A 26 -9.80 -25.89 -12.67
CA THR A 26 -10.62 -26.28 -11.51
C THR A 26 -10.26 -27.71 -11.11
N LEU A 27 -9.93 -27.92 -9.84
CA LEU A 27 -9.66 -29.25 -9.29
C LEU A 27 -10.90 -29.76 -8.59
N PHE A 28 -11.38 -30.94 -8.96
CA PHE A 28 -12.64 -31.47 -8.43
C PHE A 28 -12.48 -32.10 -7.05
N ALA A 29 -13.45 -31.85 -6.18
CA ALA A 29 -13.67 -32.46 -4.89
C ALA A 29 -12.37 -32.69 -4.11
N THR A 30 -11.61 -31.63 -3.85
CA THR A 30 -10.27 -31.75 -3.25
C THR A 30 -10.06 -30.73 -2.13
N ALA A 31 -9.69 -31.22 -0.94
CA ALA A 31 -9.37 -30.38 0.23
C ALA A 31 -7.93 -29.84 0.21
N VAL A 32 -7.03 -30.46 -0.55
CA VAL A 32 -5.61 -30.08 -0.70
C VAL A 32 -5.29 -29.92 -2.19
N PRO A 33 -5.72 -28.83 -2.82
CA PRO A 33 -5.50 -28.63 -4.25
C PRO A 33 -4.02 -28.43 -4.57
N GLN A 34 -3.56 -29.06 -5.65
CA GLN A 34 -2.21 -28.93 -6.19
C GLN A 34 -2.28 -28.62 -7.68
N TRP A 35 -2.16 -27.34 -8.04
CA TRP A 35 -2.15 -26.92 -9.45
C TRP A 35 -0.79 -27.17 -10.12
N ASN A 36 0.32 -26.90 -9.41
CA ASN A 36 1.68 -27.03 -9.94
C ASN A 36 1.93 -26.28 -11.26
N GLU A 37 1.17 -25.20 -11.50
CA GLU A 37 1.29 -24.36 -12.69
C GLU A 37 2.30 -23.23 -12.47
N GLN A 38 3.09 -22.91 -13.50
CA GLN A 38 4.07 -21.82 -13.48
C GLN A 38 3.78 -20.81 -14.58
N TYR A 39 3.70 -19.54 -14.20
CA TYR A 39 3.48 -18.43 -15.12
C TYR A 39 4.61 -17.41 -15.07
N THR A 40 4.98 -16.88 -16.24
CA THR A 40 6.05 -15.88 -16.37
C THR A 40 5.55 -14.68 -17.17
N TRP A 41 5.68 -13.49 -16.61
CA TRP A 41 5.31 -12.25 -17.29
C TRP A 41 6.47 -11.25 -17.33
N ASN A 42 6.54 -10.50 -18.43
CA ASN A 42 7.44 -9.35 -18.52
C ASN A 42 6.93 -8.23 -17.62
N VAL A 43 7.78 -7.80 -16.68
CA VAL A 43 7.45 -6.74 -15.73
C VAL A 43 7.59 -5.37 -16.38
N LEU A 44 6.48 -4.64 -16.44
CA LEU A 44 6.43 -3.29 -17.00
C LEU A 44 6.72 -2.22 -15.94
N ASP A 45 6.13 -2.37 -14.76
CA ASP A 45 6.25 -1.45 -13.63
C ASP A 45 6.45 -2.20 -12.31
N LEU A 46 7.38 -1.73 -11.47
CA LEU A 46 7.67 -2.32 -10.14
C LEU A 46 6.61 -2.01 -9.08
N ASN A 47 5.83 -0.95 -9.31
CA ASN A 47 4.74 -0.56 -8.43
C ASN A 47 3.48 -1.44 -8.61
N THR A 48 3.52 -2.38 -9.56
CA THR A 48 2.40 -3.30 -9.79
C THR A 48 2.35 -4.35 -8.69
N VAL A 49 1.13 -4.70 -8.31
CA VAL A 49 0.83 -5.74 -7.34
C VAL A 49 0.37 -6.97 -8.11
N VAL A 50 1.01 -8.10 -7.83
CA VAL A 50 0.52 -9.41 -8.27
C VAL A 50 -0.56 -9.83 -7.28
N THR A 51 -1.75 -10.03 -7.79
CA THR A 51 -2.89 -10.47 -7.00
C THR A 51 -3.17 -11.93 -7.35
N VAL A 52 -3.18 -12.80 -6.35
CA VAL A 52 -3.57 -14.21 -6.49
C VAL A 52 -4.75 -14.44 -5.58
N ALA A 53 -5.84 -14.99 -6.10
CA ALA A 53 -6.99 -15.34 -5.28
C ALA A 53 -7.49 -16.73 -5.61
N VAL A 54 -8.13 -17.33 -4.62
CA VAL A 54 -8.70 -18.66 -4.70
C VAL A 54 -10.20 -18.56 -4.58
N PHE A 55 -10.88 -19.26 -5.45
CA PHE A 55 -12.33 -19.37 -5.50
C PHE A 55 -12.71 -20.85 -5.49
N ASP A 56 -13.92 -21.11 -5.04
CA ASP A 56 -14.57 -22.41 -5.13
C ASP A 56 -15.63 -22.34 -6.24
N ASP A 57 -15.56 -23.26 -7.20
CA ASP A 57 -16.46 -23.34 -8.35
C ASP A 57 -17.76 -24.04 -7.93
N CYS A 58 -18.66 -23.28 -7.30
CA CYS A 58 -19.93 -23.81 -6.80
C CYS A 58 -20.90 -24.22 -7.93
N HIS A 59 -20.63 -23.83 -9.18
CA HIS A 59 -21.49 -24.16 -10.32
C HIS A 59 -21.40 -25.61 -10.77
N LEU A 60 -20.34 -26.33 -10.42
CA LEU A 60 -20.15 -27.71 -10.84
C LEU A 60 -20.83 -28.72 -9.90
N SER A 61 -20.92 -28.37 -8.61
CA SER A 61 -21.45 -29.24 -7.55
C SER A 61 -22.91 -28.94 -7.18
N SER A 62 -23.41 -27.73 -7.40
CA SER A 62 -24.76 -27.34 -6.99
C SER A 62 -25.77 -27.36 -8.15
N SER A 63 -26.90 -28.02 -7.94
CA SER A 63 -28.04 -28.06 -8.88
C SER A 63 -28.75 -26.69 -9.05
N HIS A 64 -28.28 -25.65 -8.35
CA HIS A 64 -28.74 -24.27 -8.43
C HIS A 64 -27.52 -23.39 -8.66
N GLY A 65 -27.34 -22.88 -9.88
CA GLY A 65 -26.17 -22.08 -10.25
C GLY A 65 -26.01 -20.81 -9.42
N GLY A 66 -25.31 -20.92 -8.30
CA GLY A 66 -24.93 -19.82 -7.42
C GLY A 66 -23.52 -19.31 -7.71
N ASP A 67 -23.26 -18.06 -7.34
CA ASP A 67 -22.00 -17.36 -7.58
C ASP A 67 -20.79 -18.09 -6.96
N ASP A 68 -19.63 -18.00 -7.61
CA ASP A 68 -18.38 -18.61 -7.14
C ASP A 68 -18.00 -18.11 -5.73
N HIS A 69 -17.75 -19.04 -4.80
CA HIS A 69 -17.43 -18.67 -3.43
C HIS A 69 -15.98 -18.22 -3.31
N GLN A 70 -15.76 -16.96 -2.94
CA GLN A 70 -14.43 -16.43 -2.67
C GLN A 70 -13.81 -17.07 -1.42
N MET A 71 -12.63 -17.68 -1.57
CA MET A 71 -11.89 -18.26 -0.44
C MET A 71 -10.81 -17.31 0.10
N GLY A 72 -10.30 -16.39 -0.70
CA GLY A 72 -9.39 -15.35 -0.22
C GLY A 72 -8.43 -14.85 -1.29
N LYS A 73 -7.70 -13.79 -0.95
CA LYS A 73 -6.87 -13.03 -1.89
C LYS A 73 -5.53 -12.69 -1.27
N VAL A 74 -4.45 -12.84 -2.02
CA VAL A 74 -3.08 -12.54 -1.63
C VAL A 74 -2.54 -11.47 -2.59
N ARG A 75 -1.99 -10.38 -2.02
CA ARG A 75 -1.41 -9.26 -2.79
C ARG A 75 0.10 -9.21 -2.53
N ILE A 76 0.90 -9.32 -3.59
CA ILE A 76 2.37 -9.25 -3.52
C ILE A 76 2.85 -8.12 -4.41
N ARG A 77 3.35 -7.02 -3.82
CA ARG A 77 3.97 -5.93 -4.57
C ARG A 77 5.35 -6.33 -5.07
N LEU A 78 5.64 -6.08 -6.35
CA LEU A 78 6.94 -6.45 -6.93
C LEU A 78 8.14 -5.69 -6.34
N ALA A 79 7.92 -4.48 -5.83
CA ALA A 79 8.97 -3.64 -5.23
C ALA A 79 9.61 -4.28 -3.99
N THR A 80 8.85 -5.07 -3.22
CA THR A 80 9.33 -5.72 -1.99
C THR A 80 10.14 -7.00 -2.25
N LEU A 81 10.16 -7.50 -3.50
CA LEU A 81 10.85 -8.73 -3.87
C LEU A 81 12.31 -8.47 -4.27
N GLU A 82 13.25 -9.23 -3.71
CA GLU A 82 14.65 -9.21 -4.13
C GLU A 82 14.86 -9.80 -5.54
N THR A 83 15.81 -9.25 -6.30
CA THR A 83 16.16 -9.80 -7.62
C THR A 83 16.80 -11.17 -7.51
N ASN A 84 16.39 -12.09 -8.39
CA ASN A 84 16.91 -13.45 -8.54
C ASN A 84 16.77 -14.34 -7.30
N ARG A 85 16.00 -13.90 -6.30
CA ARG A 85 15.65 -14.71 -5.13
C ARG A 85 14.30 -15.37 -5.35
N MET A 86 14.21 -16.64 -4.96
CA MET A 86 12.97 -17.40 -4.95
C MET A 86 12.37 -17.33 -3.55
N TYR A 87 11.12 -16.90 -3.45
CA TYR A 87 10.34 -16.88 -2.22
C TYR A 87 9.31 -17.99 -2.26
N THR A 88 9.44 -18.98 -1.38
CA THR A 88 8.50 -20.09 -1.20
C THR A 88 7.88 -20.00 0.18
N GLN A 89 6.62 -19.58 0.26
CA GLN A 89 5.94 -19.35 1.53
C GLN A 89 4.48 -19.79 1.48
N HIS A 90 3.95 -20.11 2.66
CA HIS A 90 2.53 -20.38 2.86
C HIS A 90 1.81 -19.07 3.21
N TYR A 91 0.95 -18.62 2.33
CA TYR A 91 0.13 -17.42 2.52
C TYR A 91 -1.23 -17.82 3.10
N PRO A 92 -1.62 -17.33 4.28
CA PRO A 92 -2.95 -17.61 4.81
C PRO A 92 -4.01 -16.92 3.94
N LEU A 93 -5.01 -17.68 3.53
CA LEU A 93 -6.19 -17.16 2.86
C LEU A 93 -7.23 -16.81 3.91
N MET A 94 -7.68 -15.56 3.87
CA MET A 94 -8.65 -15.03 4.79
C MET A 94 -9.72 -14.28 4.01
N VAL A 95 -10.97 -14.45 4.43
CA VAL A 95 -12.14 -13.77 3.86
C VAL A 95 -12.91 -13.13 4.99
N LEU A 96 -13.30 -11.89 4.74
CA LEU A 96 -14.20 -11.17 5.62
C LEU A 96 -15.63 -11.67 5.38
N THR A 97 -16.29 -12.11 6.44
CA THR A 97 -17.72 -12.49 6.41
C THR A 97 -18.48 -11.55 7.35
N ARG A 98 -19.80 -11.44 7.19
CA ARG A 98 -20.69 -10.67 8.10
C ARG A 98 -20.48 -11.00 9.59
N THR A 99 -20.07 -12.23 9.92
CA THR A 99 -19.87 -12.70 11.29
C THR A 99 -18.45 -12.53 11.82
N GLY A 100 -17.50 -12.10 10.98
CA GLY A 100 -16.09 -11.98 11.35
C GLY A 100 -15.13 -12.43 10.25
N LEU A 101 -13.84 -12.32 10.57
CA LEU A 101 -12.76 -12.82 9.74
C LEU A 101 -12.68 -14.35 9.81
N LYS A 102 -12.75 -15.03 8.67
CA LYS A 102 -12.61 -16.48 8.58
C LYS A 102 -11.34 -16.87 7.81
N LYS A 103 -10.52 -17.71 8.44
CA LYS A 103 -9.39 -18.38 7.76
C LYS A 103 -9.93 -19.60 6.99
N THR A 104 -9.87 -19.53 5.66
CA THR A 104 -10.42 -20.55 4.74
C THR A 104 -9.36 -21.59 4.31
N GLY A 105 -8.08 -21.19 4.35
CA GLY A 105 -6.99 -22.07 3.97
C GLY A 105 -5.63 -21.40 3.99
N GLU A 106 -4.66 -22.08 3.39
CA GLU A 106 -3.31 -21.57 3.16
C GLU A 106 -2.92 -21.90 1.72
N LEU A 107 -2.31 -20.94 1.04
CA LEU A 107 -1.88 -21.04 -0.34
C LEU A 107 -0.35 -21.06 -0.37
N HIS A 108 0.22 -22.15 -0.86
CA HIS A 108 1.67 -22.26 -1.04
C HIS A 108 2.06 -21.64 -2.38
N LEU A 109 2.81 -20.53 -2.36
CA LEU A 109 3.24 -19.83 -3.58
C LEU A 109 4.75 -19.73 -3.65
N ALA A 110 5.27 -19.92 -4.86
CA ALA A 110 6.65 -19.68 -5.23
C ALA A 110 6.75 -18.48 -6.16
N VAL A 111 7.36 -17.38 -5.69
CA VAL A 111 7.51 -16.14 -6.48
C VAL A 111 8.99 -15.83 -6.68
N ARG A 112 9.39 -15.59 -7.93
CA ARG A 112 10.75 -15.19 -8.30
C ARG A 112 10.71 -13.97 -9.20
N PHE A 113 11.34 -12.89 -8.77
CA PHE A 113 11.52 -11.70 -9.60
C PHE A 113 12.90 -11.73 -10.28
N THR A 114 12.93 -11.69 -11.61
CA THR A 114 14.19 -11.67 -12.39
C THR A 114 14.33 -10.33 -13.12
N CYS A 115 15.55 -9.81 -13.17
CA CYS A 115 15.85 -8.57 -13.88
C CYS A 115 17.10 -8.74 -14.74
N ARG A 116 17.00 -8.41 -16.04
CA ARG A 116 18.13 -8.48 -16.98
C ARG A 116 19.05 -7.25 -16.91
N SER A 117 18.53 -6.09 -16.51
CA SER A 117 19.28 -4.84 -16.42
C SER A 117 18.83 -4.01 -15.23
N TRP A 118 19.73 -3.84 -14.27
CA TRP A 118 19.53 -2.96 -13.11
C TRP A 118 19.25 -1.51 -13.51
N ALA A 119 19.94 -1.00 -14.54
CA ALA A 119 19.75 0.36 -15.03
C ALA A 119 18.33 0.59 -15.58
N LYS A 120 17.83 -0.35 -16.39
CA LYS A 120 16.46 -0.26 -16.93
C LYS A 120 15.42 -0.32 -15.81
N MET A 121 15.67 -1.13 -14.79
CA MET A 121 14.84 -1.21 -13.60
C MET A 121 14.84 0.11 -12.82
N LEU A 122 16.00 0.71 -12.53
CA LEU A 122 16.07 2.00 -11.85
C LEU A 122 15.38 3.12 -12.66
N ALA A 123 15.51 3.10 -13.98
CA ALA A 123 14.82 4.04 -14.85
C ALA A 123 13.29 3.98 -14.73
N THR A 124 12.71 2.83 -14.33
CA THR A 124 11.25 2.73 -14.10
C THR A 124 10.77 3.54 -12.92
N TYR A 125 11.60 3.75 -11.87
CA TYR A 125 11.22 4.60 -10.73
C TYR A 125 11.12 6.08 -11.10
N GLY A 126 11.91 6.53 -12.08
CA GLY A 126 11.86 7.92 -12.56
C GLY A 126 10.67 8.23 -13.46
N LYS A 127 9.99 7.20 -13.99
CA LYS A 127 8.82 7.38 -14.85
C LYS A 127 7.63 7.85 -14.01
N PRO A 128 6.79 8.77 -14.52
CA PRO A 128 5.53 9.08 -13.86
C PRO A 128 4.72 7.79 -13.70
N LEU A 129 3.98 7.64 -12.60
CA LEU A 129 2.98 6.57 -12.57
C LEU A 129 1.99 6.85 -13.70
N PRO A 130 1.48 5.80 -14.38
CA PRO A 130 0.29 5.98 -15.19
C PRO A 130 -0.78 6.58 -14.27
N PRO A 131 -1.41 7.70 -14.66
CA PRO A 131 -2.41 8.34 -13.81
C PRO A 131 -3.54 7.33 -13.54
N THR A 132 -3.96 7.24 -12.28
CA THR A 132 -5.05 6.35 -11.83
C THR A 132 -6.36 6.64 -12.57
N ILE A 133 -6.49 7.85 -13.11
CA ILE A 133 -7.50 8.26 -14.08
C ILE A 133 -6.78 8.29 -15.42
N HIS A 134 -7.24 7.53 -16.42
CA HIS A 134 -6.65 7.44 -17.76
C HIS A 134 -6.51 8.81 -18.45
N ILE A 135 -5.48 9.58 -18.10
CA ILE A 135 -5.05 10.78 -18.82
C ILE A 135 -3.96 10.34 -19.80
N HIS A 136 -4.36 9.53 -20.78
CA HIS A 136 -3.46 9.07 -21.85
C HIS A 136 -4.01 9.32 -23.26
N HIS A 137 -5.02 10.17 -23.39
CA HIS A 137 -5.33 10.79 -24.67
C HIS A 137 -5.09 12.29 -24.59
N THR A 138 -4.64 12.83 -25.71
CA THR A 138 -4.14 14.18 -25.96
C THR A 138 -5.15 15.31 -25.71
N ASP A 139 -6.36 14.97 -25.26
CA ASP A 139 -7.39 15.89 -24.83
C ASP A 139 -7.77 15.58 -23.37
N PRO A 140 -7.70 16.56 -22.44
CA PRO A 140 -8.30 16.37 -21.13
C PRO A 140 -9.81 16.21 -21.32
N ILE A 141 -10.38 15.09 -20.86
CA ILE A 141 -11.81 15.01 -20.60
C ILE A 141 -12.07 16.02 -19.48
N THR A 142 -12.39 17.24 -19.87
CA THR A 142 -12.77 18.30 -18.95
C THR A 142 -14.22 18.02 -18.60
N MET A 143 -14.45 17.13 -17.66
CA MET A 143 -15.80 16.86 -17.16
C MET A 143 -15.81 17.04 -15.65
N PRO A 144 -16.29 18.17 -15.13
CA PRO A 144 -16.78 18.27 -13.76
C PRO A 144 -18.07 17.45 -13.52
N GLN A 145 -18.50 16.62 -14.48
CA GLN A 145 -19.82 15.95 -14.49
C GLN A 145 -19.79 14.44 -14.76
N VAL A 146 -18.63 13.81 -15.02
CA VAL A 146 -18.58 12.35 -15.17
C VAL A 146 -18.16 11.74 -13.84
N ASP A 147 -19.11 11.09 -13.18
CA ASP A 147 -18.86 10.39 -11.94
C ASP A 147 -17.77 9.33 -12.17
N PRO A 148 -16.65 9.37 -11.42
CA PRO A 148 -15.54 8.43 -11.60
C PRO A 148 -15.98 6.97 -11.37
N LEU A 149 -17.02 6.78 -10.54
CA LEU A 149 -17.66 5.50 -10.29
C LEU A 149 -18.31 4.92 -11.55
N TRP A 150 -18.94 5.76 -12.38
CA TRP A 150 -19.57 5.31 -13.61
C TRP A 150 -18.54 4.83 -14.62
N LEU A 151 -17.43 5.57 -14.81
CA LEU A 151 -16.33 5.14 -15.68
C LEU A 151 -15.69 3.84 -15.20
N GLN A 152 -15.54 3.68 -13.89
CA GLN A 152 -15.02 2.46 -13.31
C GLN A 152 -15.97 1.29 -13.58
N ALA A 153 -17.28 1.46 -13.37
CA ALA A 153 -18.28 0.44 -13.66
C ALA A 153 -18.28 0.05 -15.15
N GLU A 154 -18.18 1.01 -16.07
CA GLU A 154 -18.08 0.71 -17.51
C GLU A 154 -16.80 -0.06 -17.86
N ALA A 155 -15.65 0.34 -17.29
CA ALA A 155 -14.39 -0.34 -17.53
C ALA A 155 -14.44 -1.80 -17.04
N VAL A 156 -15.06 -2.03 -15.89
CA VAL A 156 -15.30 -3.35 -15.31
C VAL A 156 -16.18 -4.17 -16.23
N GLN A 157 -17.31 -3.63 -16.69
CA GLN A 157 -18.20 -4.33 -17.60
C GLN A 157 -17.50 -4.75 -18.91
N ARG A 158 -16.63 -3.88 -19.45
CA ARG A 158 -15.81 -4.23 -20.63
C ARG A 158 -14.80 -5.34 -20.33
N MET A 159 -14.22 -5.38 -19.13
CA MET A 159 -13.33 -6.48 -18.73
C MET A 159 -14.10 -7.78 -18.54
N VAL A 160 -15.24 -7.75 -17.86
CA VAL A 160 -16.11 -8.91 -17.65
C VAL A 160 -16.53 -9.53 -18.98
N THR A 161 -17.02 -8.73 -19.92
CA THR A 161 -17.43 -9.22 -21.26
C THR A 161 -16.27 -9.81 -22.07
N ARG A 162 -15.05 -9.32 -21.88
CA ARG A 162 -13.84 -9.89 -22.52
C ARG A 162 -13.42 -11.19 -21.85
N LEU A 163 -13.37 -11.22 -20.53
CA LEU A 163 -12.88 -12.35 -19.74
C LEU A 163 -13.90 -13.51 -19.69
N ALA A 164 -15.19 -13.23 -19.89
CA ALA A 164 -16.22 -14.26 -20.07
C ALA A 164 -16.02 -15.10 -21.34
N ARG A 165 -15.29 -14.58 -22.34
CA ARG A 165 -14.93 -15.30 -23.57
C ARG A 165 -13.56 -15.97 -23.50
N ALA A 166 -12.85 -15.83 -22.38
CA ALA A 166 -11.58 -16.51 -22.19
C ALA A 166 -11.79 -18.01 -21.93
N GLU A 167 -10.78 -18.82 -22.21
CA GLU A 167 -10.76 -20.24 -21.87
C GLU A 167 -9.70 -20.47 -20.78
N PRO A 168 -10.07 -20.87 -19.55
CA PRO A 168 -11.44 -20.99 -19.00
C PRO A 168 -12.10 -19.61 -18.70
N PRO A 169 -13.46 -19.53 -18.74
CA PRO A 169 -14.17 -18.25 -18.62
C PRO A 169 -14.08 -17.69 -17.20
N LEU A 170 -13.94 -16.38 -17.07
CA LEU A 170 -14.02 -15.70 -15.78
C LEU A 170 -15.34 -14.96 -15.69
N ARG A 171 -16.06 -15.19 -14.59
CA ARG A 171 -17.37 -14.60 -14.31
C ARG A 171 -17.24 -13.21 -13.71
N ARG A 172 -18.38 -12.53 -13.53
CA ARG A 172 -18.44 -11.13 -13.13
C ARG A 172 -17.94 -10.92 -11.70
N GLU A 173 -18.43 -11.73 -10.77
CA GLU A 173 -18.11 -11.74 -9.35
C GLU A 173 -16.60 -11.91 -9.09
N VAL A 174 -15.96 -12.80 -9.85
CA VAL A 174 -14.52 -13.04 -9.80
C VAL A 174 -13.74 -11.79 -10.23
N VAL A 175 -14.19 -11.16 -11.31
CA VAL A 175 -13.55 -9.96 -11.87
C VAL A 175 -13.72 -8.76 -10.95
N GLU A 176 -14.92 -8.56 -10.38
CA GLU A 176 -15.21 -7.51 -9.39
C GLU A 176 -14.33 -7.67 -8.14
N TYR A 177 -14.24 -8.88 -7.59
CA TYR A 177 -13.37 -9.18 -6.44
C TYR A 177 -11.88 -9.01 -6.76
N MET A 178 -11.43 -9.37 -7.97
CA MET A 178 -10.03 -9.19 -8.39
C MET A 178 -9.65 -7.74 -8.66
N LEU A 179 -10.62 -6.89 -9.00
CA LEU A 179 -10.41 -5.48 -9.28
C LEU A 179 -10.61 -4.58 -8.05
N ASP A 180 -11.08 -5.12 -6.93
CA ASP A 180 -11.45 -4.32 -5.74
C ASP A 180 -12.45 -3.22 -6.12
N VAL A 181 -13.43 -3.58 -6.95
CA VAL A 181 -14.54 -2.70 -7.35
C VAL A 181 -15.58 -2.73 -6.25
N ASP A 182 -15.13 -2.51 -5.02
CA ASP A 182 -16.07 -2.00 -4.05
C ASP A 182 -16.28 -0.54 -4.45
N PRO A 183 -17.54 -0.06 -4.56
CA PRO A 183 -17.76 1.37 -4.59
C PRO A 183 -16.98 1.97 -3.43
N GLN A 184 -16.58 3.22 -3.52
CA GLN A 184 -15.91 3.93 -2.42
C GLN A 184 -16.89 4.17 -1.26
N MET A 185 -17.48 3.09 -0.75
CA MET A 185 -18.41 2.99 0.35
C MET A 185 -17.56 3.24 1.58
N PHE A 186 -18.00 4.23 2.33
CA PHE A 186 -17.39 4.54 3.60
C PHE A 186 -17.50 3.29 4.48
N SER A 187 -16.38 2.86 5.06
CA SER A 187 -16.34 1.78 6.04
C SER A 187 -15.69 2.27 7.32
N LEU A 188 -16.40 2.10 8.43
CA LEU A 188 -15.93 2.55 9.74
C LEU A 188 -14.63 1.85 10.15
N ARG A 189 -14.53 0.52 9.94
CA ARG A 189 -13.31 -0.27 10.21
C ARG A 189 -12.10 0.21 9.40
N ARG A 190 -12.27 0.50 8.10
CA ARG A 190 -11.20 1.05 7.25
C ARG A 190 -10.76 2.43 7.71
N SER A 191 -11.68 3.25 8.21
CA SER A 191 -11.33 4.55 8.80
C SER A 191 -10.53 4.41 10.11
N GLN A 192 -10.88 3.44 10.96
CA GLN A 192 -10.17 3.18 12.22
C GLN A 192 -8.76 2.62 11.98
N SER A 193 -8.61 1.67 11.06
CA SER A 193 -7.28 1.14 10.69
C SER A 193 -6.36 2.22 10.11
N ASN A 194 -6.88 3.11 9.25
CA ASN A 194 -6.12 4.26 8.77
C ASN A 194 -5.74 5.22 9.91
N PHE A 195 -6.61 5.45 10.88
CA PHE A 195 -6.29 6.24 12.06
C PHE A 195 -5.18 5.59 12.90
N GLN A 196 -5.23 4.28 13.14
CA GLN A 196 -4.19 3.57 13.87
C GLN A 196 -2.83 3.63 13.16
N ARG A 197 -2.82 3.61 11.83
CA ARG A 197 -1.60 3.81 11.04
C ARG A 197 -0.99 5.19 11.30
N ILE A 198 -1.81 6.25 11.30
CA ILE A 198 -1.37 7.59 11.68
C ILE A 198 -0.86 7.62 13.12
N ALA A 199 -1.62 7.06 14.06
CA ALA A 199 -1.24 7.02 15.48
C ALA A 199 0.10 6.28 15.70
N SER A 200 0.34 5.21 14.94
CA SER A 200 1.61 4.46 14.99
C SER A 200 2.81 5.30 14.54
N LEU A 201 2.61 6.27 13.65
CA LEU A 201 3.65 7.21 13.24
C LEU A 201 3.94 8.24 14.33
N TYR A 202 2.91 8.71 15.04
CA TYR A 202 3.07 9.60 16.19
C TYR A 202 3.69 8.90 17.41
N SER A 203 3.63 7.58 17.51
CA SER A 203 4.29 6.85 18.61
C SER A 203 5.80 7.13 18.70
N GLY A 204 6.48 7.27 17.55
CA GLY A 204 7.89 7.68 17.52
C GLY A 204 8.10 9.13 17.98
N ALA A 205 7.23 10.04 17.54
CA ALA A 205 7.30 11.45 17.95
C ALA A 205 7.02 11.62 19.46
N THR A 206 6.05 10.89 20.01
CA THR A 206 5.76 10.89 21.44
C THR A 206 6.89 10.26 22.27
N ALA A 207 7.59 9.25 21.76
CA ALA A 207 8.79 8.71 22.41
C ALA A 207 9.93 9.72 22.44
N VAL A 208 10.15 10.46 21.33
CA VAL A 208 11.13 11.56 21.28
C VAL A 208 10.74 12.71 22.20
N ALA A 209 9.45 13.07 22.27
CA ALA A 209 8.96 14.09 23.19
C ALA A 209 9.20 13.70 24.64
N LYS A 210 8.86 12.45 25.03
CA LYS A 210 9.17 11.93 26.37
C LYS A 210 10.67 11.93 26.67
N TRP A 211 11.50 11.52 25.70
CA TRP A 211 12.96 11.58 25.86
C TRP A 211 13.47 13.01 26.03
N PHE A 212 12.86 13.98 25.34
CA PHE A 212 13.16 15.40 25.52
C PHE A 212 12.69 15.91 26.88
N ASP A 213 11.51 15.51 27.35
CA ASP A 213 11.02 15.81 28.70
C ASP A 213 11.96 15.22 29.75
N ASP A 214 12.45 13.99 29.58
CA ASP A 214 13.46 13.36 30.44
C ASP A 214 14.79 14.14 30.49
N ILE A 215 15.15 14.82 29.39
CA ILE A 215 16.30 15.74 29.33
C ILE A 215 16.01 17.04 30.08
N CYS A 216 14.81 17.60 29.93
CA CYS A 216 14.40 18.79 30.67
C CYS A 216 14.30 18.53 32.18
N GLU A 217 13.96 17.31 32.58
CA GLU A 217 13.90 16.86 33.98
C GLU A 217 15.28 16.42 34.53
N TRP A 218 16.36 16.49 33.74
CA TRP A 218 17.73 16.13 34.14
C TRP A 218 17.89 14.72 34.72
N LYS A 219 17.08 13.74 34.29
CA LYS A 219 17.14 12.36 34.80
C LYS A 219 18.52 11.71 34.59
N ASN A 220 19.16 11.99 33.45
CA ASN A 220 20.49 11.48 33.09
C ASN A 220 21.46 12.65 32.83
N PRO A 221 22.24 13.09 33.83
CA PRO A 221 23.01 14.34 33.75
C PRO A 221 24.07 14.35 32.64
N LEU A 222 24.64 13.19 32.30
CA LEU A 222 25.64 13.10 31.22
C LEU A 222 25.03 13.32 29.83
N SER A 223 23.86 12.72 29.55
CA SER A 223 23.18 12.92 28.28
C SER A 223 22.60 14.32 28.14
N THR A 224 22.11 14.91 29.23
CA THR A 224 21.60 16.29 29.19
C THR A 224 22.73 17.27 28.90
N ILE A 225 23.88 17.18 29.57
CA ILE A 225 25.05 18.03 29.28
C ILE A 225 25.47 17.89 27.82
N LEU A 226 25.54 16.66 27.29
CA LEU A 226 25.91 16.43 25.88
C LEU A 226 24.91 17.06 24.89
N VAL A 227 23.61 16.97 25.17
CA VAL A 227 22.56 17.60 24.35
C VAL A 227 22.64 19.13 24.43
N HIS A 228 22.91 19.71 25.59
CA HIS A 228 23.05 21.16 25.74
C HIS A 228 24.31 21.68 25.03
N VAL A 229 25.44 20.96 25.11
CA VAL A 229 26.66 21.30 24.36
C VAL A 229 26.41 21.20 22.85
N LEU A 230 25.73 20.15 22.39
CA LEU A 230 25.33 20.00 20.98
C LEU A 230 24.39 21.14 20.54
N PHE A 231 23.43 21.52 21.39
CA PHE A 231 22.50 22.63 21.12
C PHE A 231 23.24 23.95 20.97
N LEU A 232 24.13 24.30 21.92
CA LEU A 232 24.95 25.51 21.84
C LEU A 232 25.81 25.51 20.58
N TYR A 233 26.43 24.37 20.25
CA TYR A 233 27.20 24.21 19.02
C TYR A 233 26.37 24.46 17.75
N LEU A 234 25.14 23.92 17.68
CA LEU A 234 24.22 24.14 16.55
C LEU A 234 23.73 25.58 16.45
N VAL A 235 23.51 26.26 17.58
CA VAL A 235 23.14 27.69 17.62
C VAL A 235 24.30 28.57 17.13
N CYS A 236 25.53 28.26 17.50
CA CYS A 236 26.72 28.97 17.02
C CYS A 236 26.98 28.75 15.52
N TYR A 237 26.62 27.59 14.98
CA TYR A 237 26.82 27.23 13.58
C TYR A 237 25.53 26.76 12.91
N PRO A 238 24.59 27.66 12.59
CA PRO A 238 23.30 27.29 11.98
C PRO A 238 23.46 26.61 10.62
N GLN A 239 24.61 26.81 9.96
CA GLN A 239 24.97 26.15 8.70
C GLN A 239 25.05 24.62 8.82
N LEU A 240 25.35 24.10 10.01
CA LEU A 240 25.52 22.67 10.27
C LEU A 240 24.19 21.95 10.57
N ILE A 241 23.09 22.66 10.81
CA ILE A 241 21.80 22.05 11.16
C ILE A 241 21.33 21.09 10.05
N LEU A 242 21.30 21.55 8.80
CA LEU A 242 20.80 20.78 7.66
C LEU A 242 21.69 19.55 7.34
N PRO A 243 23.03 19.67 7.28
CA PRO A 243 23.92 18.51 7.18
C PRO A 243 23.74 17.50 8.32
N MET A 244 23.63 17.95 9.57
CA MET A 244 23.47 17.06 10.72
C MET A 244 22.16 16.28 10.66
N VAL A 245 21.06 16.91 10.26
CA VAL A 245 19.77 16.22 10.04
C VAL A 245 19.90 15.13 8.96
N LEU A 246 20.57 15.41 7.84
CA LEU A 246 20.77 14.41 6.79
C LEU A 246 21.66 13.25 7.23
N VAL A 247 22.70 13.53 8.02
CA VAL A 247 23.55 12.48 8.62
C VAL A 247 22.74 11.63 9.59
N LEU A 248 21.85 12.21 10.40
CA LEU A 248 20.95 11.44 11.27
C LEU A 248 20.04 10.52 10.45
N VAL A 249 19.50 11.00 9.33
CA VAL A 249 18.69 10.18 8.40
C VAL A 249 19.52 9.01 7.85
N VAL A 250 20.78 9.23 7.47
CA VAL A 250 21.71 8.16 7.05
C VAL A 250 21.94 7.16 8.18
N MET A 251 22.22 7.63 9.39
CA MET A 251 22.48 6.78 10.56
C MET A 251 21.26 5.93 10.92
N ILE A 252 20.06 6.51 10.95
CA ILE A 252 18.80 5.78 11.17
C ILE A 252 18.59 4.74 10.07
N GLY A 253 18.83 5.11 8.81
CA GLY A 253 18.79 4.18 7.68
C GLY A 253 19.73 3.00 7.90
N VAL A 254 21.02 3.23 8.14
CA VAL A 254 22.01 2.17 8.37
C VAL A 254 21.66 1.32 9.59
N TRP A 255 21.20 1.94 10.69
CA TRP A 255 20.80 1.23 11.92
C TRP A 255 19.60 0.30 11.71
N ASN A 256 18.71 0.64 10.77
CA ASN A 256 17.56 -0.20 10.43
C ASN A 256 17.90 -1.36 9.47
N TYR A 257 19.08 -1.36 8.84
CA TYR A 257 19.52 -2.42 7.94
C TYR A 257 19.45 -3.85 8.51
N PRO A 258 19.88 -4.14 9.76
CA PRO A 258 19.74 -5.46 10.35
C PRO A 258 18.27 -5.86 10.61
N ARG A 259 17.38 -4.89 10.83
CA ARG A 259 15.95 -5.11 11.10
C ARG A 259 15.10 -5.19 9.82
N ARG A 260 15.73 -5.28 8.65
CA ARG A 260 15.02 -5.28 7.37
C ARG A 260 14.07 -6.48 7.22
N PRO A 261 12.87 -6.27 6.64
CA PRO A 261 11.98 -7.38 6.31
C PRO A 261 12.64 -8.25 5.23
N ARG A 262 12.80 -9.55 5.51
CA ARG A 262 13.38 -10.51 4.55
C ARG A 262 12.35 -11.26 3.73
N ASN A 263 11.10 -11.25 4.19
CA ASN A 263 10.00 -11.97 3.58
C ASN A 263 9.01 -10.96 3.00
N PRO A 264 8.35 -11.29 1.86
CA PRO A 264 7.28 -10.46 1.32
C PRO A 264 6.19 -10.24 2.38
N PRO A 265 5.51 -9.08 2.34
CA PRO A 265 4.43 -8.78 3.26
C PRO A 265 3.30 -9.80 3.10
N HIS A 266 2.73 -10.21 4.23
CA HIS A 266 1.52 -11.01 4.28
C HIS A 266 0.35 -10.09 4.62
N ILE A 267 -0.88 -10.57 4.43
CA ILE A 267 -2.07 -9.89 4.92
C ILE A 267 -1.97 -9.78 6.44
N ASP A 268 -2.10 -8.56 6.94
CA ASP A 268 -1.99 -8.24 8.36
C ASP A 268 -3.39 -7.92 8.91
N THR A 269 -3.94 -8.87 9.66
CA THR A 269 -5.29 -8.80 10.24
C THR A 269 -5.40 -7.71 11.29
N VAL A 270 -4.31 -7.47 12.02
CA VAL A 270 -4.22 -6.41 13.04
C VAL A 270 -4.19 -5.05 12.36
N LEU A 271 -3.37 -4.90 11.31
CA LEU A 271 -3.31 -3.65 10.54
C LEU A 271 -4.65 -3.32 9.87
N SER A 272 -5.35 -4.34 9.36
CA SER A 272 -6.66 -4.18 8.72
C SER A 272 -7.82 -4.00 9.73
N TYR A 273 -7.53 -4.08 11.03
CA TYR A 273 -8.52 -4.03 12.11
C TYR A 273 -9.64 -5.08 11.97
N ALA A 274 -9.38 -6.17 11.25
CA ALA A 274 -10.37 -7.22 10.98
C ALA A 274 -10.63 -8.10 12.22
N ASP A 275 -9.62 -8.28 13.09
CA ASP A 275 -9.75 -9.09 14.32
C ASP A 275 -10.54 -8.38 15.43
N GLN A 276 -10.59 -7.04 15.40
CA GLN A 276 -11.25 -6.20 16.41
C GLN A 276 -12.57 -5.60 15.91
N ALA A 277 -12.98 -5.95 14.69
CA ALA A 277 -14.20 -5.44 14.07
C ALA A 277 -15.43 -5.98 14.81
N GLN A 278 -16.37 -5.09 15.12
CA GLN A 278 -17.65 -5.49 15.68
C GLN A 278 -18.56 -6.08 14.59
N PRO A 279 -19.45 -7.04 14.91
CA PRO A 279 -20.37 -7.62 13.92
C PRO A 279 -21.23 -6.56 13.23
N ASP A 280 -21.66 -5.53 13.95
CA ASP A 280 -22.43 -4.40 13.40
C ASP A 280 -21.64 -3.59 12.35
N GLU A 281 -20.31 -3.48 12.51
CA GLU A 281 -19.42 -2.76 11.59
C GLU A 281 -19.18 -3.60 10.32
N LEU A 282 -19.13 -4.92 10.46
CA LEU A 282 -19.05 -5.84 9.32
C LEU A 282 -20.36 -5.83 8.55
N GLU A 283 -21.51 -5.83 9.24
CA GLU A 283 -22.81 -5.75 8.60
C GLU A 283 -22.97 -4.44 7.81
N GLU A 284 -22.43 -3.32 8.28
CA GLU A 284 -22.37 -2.05 7.53
C GLU A 284 -21.58 -2.19 6.22
N GLU A 285 -20.44 -2.91 6.21
CA GLU A 285 -19.63 -3.14 5.00
C GLU A 285 -20.34 -4.02 3.96
N PHE A 286 -21.24 -4.91 4.40
CA PHE A 286 -22.00 -5.82 3.54
C PHE A 286 -23.43 -5.34 3.25
N ASP A 287 -23.84 -4.16 3.73
CA ASP A 287 -25.16 -3.58 3.46
C ASP A 287 -25.13 -2.82 2.13
N THR A 288 -26.21 -2.95 1.37
CA THR A 288 -26.34 -2.29 0.06
C THR A 288 -26.89 -0.88 0.19
N PHE A 289 -26.68 -0.03 -0.82
CA PHE A 289 -27.35 1.27 -0.86
C PHE A 289 -28.86 1.11 -1.06
N SER A 290 -29.62 1.86 -0.25
CA SER A 290 -30.89 1.49 0.42
C SER A 290 -30.67 0.42 1.49
N THR A 291 -30.51 0.88 2.74
CA THR A 291 -30.22 0.04 3.91
C THR A 291 -31.35 -0.93 4.18
N SER A 292 -30.99 -2.19 4.40
CA SER A 292 -31.95 -3.23 4.84
C SER A 292 -32.29 -3.13 6.34
N THR A 293 -31.53 -2.33 7.08
CA THR A 293 -31.63 -2.20 8.55
C THR A 293 -32.66 -1.16 9.00
N PRO A 294 -33.28 -1.35 10.19
CA PRO A 294 -34.20 -0.37 10.76
C PRO A 294 -33.54 0.98 11.10
N ASP A 295 -34.32 2.05 11.01
CA ASP A 295 -33.89 3.45 11.21
C ASP A 295 -33.11 3.73 12.50
N ASP A 296 -33.45 3.06 13.60
CA ASP A 296 -32.79 3.29 14.89
C ASP A 296 -31.34 2.80 14.90
N ILE A 297 -31.03 1.71 14.18
CA ILE A 297 -29.65 1.23 13.99
C ILE A 297 -28.87 2.20 13.12
N VAL A 298 -29.53 2.80 12.12
CA VAL A 298 -28.90 3.81 11.25
C VAL A 298 -28.52 5.07 12.06
N LYS A 299 -29.40 5.54 12.96
CA LYS A 299 -29.08 6.67 13.85
C LYS A 299 -27.88 6.36 14.75
N LEU A 300 -27.83 5.16 15.34
CA LEU A 300 -26.71 4.73 16.17
C LEU A 300 -25.39 4.70 15.37
N ARG A 301 -25.42 4.16 14.14
CA ARG A 301 -24.26 4.13 13.23
C ARG A 301 -23.80 5.55 12.89
N TYR A 302 -24.75 6.47 12.64
CA TYR A 302 -24.44 7.87 12.36
C TYR A 302 -23.78 8.60 13.55
N ASP A 303 -24.27 8.41 14.78
CA ASP A 303 -23.66 9.03 15.96
C ASP A 303 -22.25 8.49 16.22
N ARG A 304 -22.06 7.19 16.03
CA ARG A 304 -20.73 6.55 16.09
C ARG A 304 -19.80 7.14 15.03
N LEU A 305 -20.27 7.24 13.79
CA LEU A 305 -19.54 7.85 12.68
C LEU A 305 -19.12 9.28 13.03
N ARG A 306 -20.02 10.09 13.59
CA ARG A 306 -19.74 11.48 13.99
C ARG A 306 -18.62 11.56 15.04
N SER A 307 -18.58 10.61 15.98
CA SER A 307 -17.52 10.53 16.99
C SER A 307 -16.16 10.15 16.41
N VAL A 308 -16.13 9.26 15.41
CA VAL A 308 -14.90 8.85 14.69
C VAL A 308 -14.45 9.96 13.77
N ALA A 309 -15.36 10.57 13.01
CA ALA A 309 -15.11 11.71 12.15
C ALA A 309 -14.53 12.90 12.94
N GLY A 310 -15.01 13.18 14.16
CA GLY A 310 -14.43 14.22 15.02
C GLY A 310 -12.98 13.93 15.45
N ARG A 311 -12.57 12.65 15.52
CA ARG A 311 -11.17 12.26 15.76
C ARG A 311 -10.35 12.37 14.47
N LEU A 312 -10.94 11.99 13.34
CA LEU A 312 -10.34 11.99 12.01
C LEU A 312 -10.19 13.41 11.43
N GLN A 313 -11.06 14.35 11.79
CA GLN A 313 -11.02 15.75 11.34
C GLN A 313 -9.73 16.47 11.80
N ARG A 314 -9.01 15.91 12.79
CA ARG A 314 -7.70 16.41 13.21
C ARG A 314 -6.54 15.78 12.44
N GLU A 315 -6.71 14.63 11.79
CA GLU A 315 -5.63 13.87 11.16
C GLU A 315 -6.13 13.15 9.89
N LEU A 316 -5.70 13.65 8.72
CA LEU A 316 -6.18 13.16 7.42
C LEU A 316 -5.48 11.85 7.02
N GLY A 317 -6.25 10.88 6.53
CA GLY A 317 -5.75 9.58 6.01
C GLY A 317 -4.67 9.70 4.94
N ASP A 318 -4.71 10.76 4.12
CA ASP A 318 -3.66 11.03 3.14
C ASP A 318 -2.30 11.28 3.80
N LEU A 319 -2.29 11.88 5.00
CA LEU A 319 -1.08 12.10 5.78
C LEU A 319 -0.46 10.78 6.23
N ALA A 320 -1.28 9.78 6.58
CA ALA A 320 -0.83 8.42 6.89
C ALA A 320 -0.04 7.83 5.71
N MET A 321 -0.63 7.89 4.52
CA MET A 321 -0.02 7.34 3.31
C MET A 321 1.31 8.04 3.00
N HIS A 322 1.36 9.37 3.14
CA HIS A 322 2.58 10.13 2.92
C HIS A 322 3.67 9.82 3.95
N ALA A 323 3.30 9.74 5.22
CA ALA A 323 4.24 9.44 6.30
C ALA A 323 4.77 8.00 6.22
N GLU A 324 3.94 7.02 5.84
CA GLU A 324 4.39 5.65 5.62
C GLU A 324 5.33 5.53 4.42
N ARG A 325 5.04 6.25 3.32
CA ARG A 325 5.97 6.31 2.18
C ARG A 325 7.31 6.92 2.60
N ALA A 326 7.31 7.96 3.44
CA ALA A 326 8.53 8.53 3.98
C ALA A 326 9.28 7.52 4.88
N GLN A 327 8.55 6.78 5.74
CA GLN A 327 9.13 5.72 6.57
C GLN A 327 9.68 4.55 5.71
N SER A 328 9.07 4.26 4.56
CA SER A 328 9.51 3.20 3.64
C SER A 328 10.94 3.44 3.10
N LEU A 329 11.36 4.71 2.97
CA LEU A 329 12.72 5.10 2.56
C LEU A 329 13.80 4.68 3.57
N LEU A 330 13.43 4.54 4.85
CA LEU A 330 14.36 4.25 5.94
C LEU A 330 14.20 2.86 6.55
N SER A 331 13.12 2.14 6.22
CA SER A 331 12.80 0.83 6.78
C SER A 331 13.30 -0.36 5.93
N TRP A 332 14.09 -0.10 4.88
CA TRP A 332 14.62 -1.11 3.95
C TRP A 332 13.55 -2.02 3.32
N ARG A 333 12.29 -1.55 3.23
CA ARG A 333 11.18 -2.29 2.61
C ARG A 333 11.44 -2.51 1.11
N ASP A 334 12.00 -1.49 0.46
CA ASP A 334 12.55 -1.59 -0.89
C ASP A 334 14.08 -1.62 -0.83
N HIS A 335 14.66 -2.82 -0.90
CA HIS A 335 16.11 -3.09 -0.94
C HIS A 335 16.92 -2.27 -1.99
N ARG A 336 16.24 -1.63 -2.95
CA ARG A 336 16.86 -0.87 -4.05
C ARG A 336 16.82 0.62 -3.84
N VAL A 337 15.69 1.13 -3.36
CA VAL A 337 15.48 2.58 -3.22
C VAL A 337 16.16 3.10 -1.96
N THR A 338 16.10 2.35 -0.86
CA THR A 338 16.71 2.78 0.41
C THR A 338 18.23 3.01 0.33
N PRO A 339 19.07 2.15 -0.30
CA PRO A 339 20.50 2.46 -0.42
C PRO A 339 20.77 3.66 -1.36
N ILE A 340 20.00 3.82 -2.44
CA ILE A 340 20.14 4.98 -3.34
C ILE A 340 19.79 6.27 -2.59
N PHE A 341 18.72 6.24 -1.79
CA PHE A 341 18.31 7.36 -0.97
C PHE A 341 19.35 7.70 0.09
N ILE A 342 19.91 6.70 0.79
CA ILE A 342 20.97 6.89 1.80
C ILE A 342 22.25 7.45 1.16
N MET A 343 22.64 6.96 -0.02
CA MET A 343 23.81 7.49 -0.73
C MET A 343 23.58 8.91 -1.23
N LEU A 344 22.39 9.19 -1.78
CA LEU A 344 22.03 10.53 -2.23
C LEU A 344 21.97 11.51 -1.04
N SER A 345 21.38 11.12 0.08
CA SER A 345 21.31 11.96 1.28
C SER A 345 22.70 12.22 1.86
N LEU A 346 23.62 11.23 1.81
CA LEU A 346 25.01 11.41 2.18
C LEU A 346 25.73 12.41 1.25
N VAL A 347 25.57 12.29 -0.06
CA VAL A 347 26.14 13.23 -1.03
C VAL A 347 25.61 14.65 -0.80
N VAL A 348 24.29 14.79 -0.61
CA VAL A 348 23.68 16.09 -0.31
C VAL A 348 24.17 16.65 1.02
N ALA A 349 24.35 15.82 2.05
CA ALA A 349 24.92 16.24 3.33
C ALA A 349 26.36 16.78 3.16
N VAL A 350 27.19 16.10 2.36
CA VAL A 350 28.55 16.56 2.05
C VAL A 350 28.48 17.89 1.29
N VAL A 351 27.69 18.00 0.23
CA VAL A 351 27.57 19.27 -0.52
C VAL A 351 27.12 20.41 0.40
N LEU A 352 26.11 20.19 1.23
CA LEU A 352 25.60 21.20 2.17
C LEU A 352 26.58 21.56 3.29
N TYR A 353 27.50 20.66 3.64
CA TYR A 353 28.59 20.97 4.56
C TYR A 353 29.57 21.98 3.96
N TRP A 354 29.86 21.87 2.66
CA TRP A 354 30.77 22.78 1.95
C TRP A 354 30.09 24.07 1.47
N THR A 355 28.76 24.06 1.24
CA THR A 355 28.02 25.23 0.75
C THR A 355 27.33 25.99 1.88
N PRO A 356 27.52 27.31 2.01
CA PRO A 356 26.80 28.09 3.01
C PRO A 356 25.30 28.16 2.67
N LEU A 357 24.43 28.08 3.69
CA LEU A 357 22.96 28.12 3.54
C LEU A 357 22.44 29.29 2.69
N LYS A 358 23.12 30.44 2.74
CA LYS A 358 22.78 31.63 1.95
C LYS A 358 22.78 31.35 0.45
N VAL A 359 23.76 30.56 -0.04
CA VAL A 359 23.86 30.19 -1.46
C VAL A 359 22.73 29.24 -1.84
N VAL A 360 22.38 28.29 -0.96
CA VAL A 360 21.27 27.36 -1.19
C VAL A 360 19.94 28.12 -1.30
N VAL A 361 19.67 29.04 -0.36
CA VAL A 361 18.47 29.88 -0.38
C VAL A 361 18.46 30.81 -1.59
N MET A 362 19.59 31.37 -1.99
CA MET A 362 19.71 32.20 -3.18
C MET A 362 19.41 31.43 -4.47
N VAL A 363 19.98 30.23 -4.63
CA VAL A 363 19.72 29.36 -5.80
C VAL A 363 18.26 28.90 -5.83
N MET A 364 17.72 28.51 -4.67
CA MET A 364 16.31 28.12 -4.54
C MET A 364 15.38 29.29 -4.87
N GLY A 365 15.66 30.47 -4.34
CA GLY A 365 14.94 31.72 -4.62
C GLY A 365 14.98 32.09 -6.10
N LEU A 366 16.15 32.05 -6.72
CA LEU A 366 16.29 32.27 -8.17
C LEU A 366 15.48 31.25 -8.97
N TYR A 367 15.52 29.96 -8.62
CA TYR A 367 14.70 28.93 -9.27
C TYR A 367 13.18 29.18 -9.15
N PHE A 368 12.71 29.65 -7.99
CA PHE A 368 11.30 30.00 -7.79
C PHE A 368 10.90 31.30 -8.48
N LEU A 369 11.83 32.23 -8.66
CA LEU A 369 11.63 33.50 -9.36
C LEU A 369 11.85 33.38 -10.88
N LEU A 370 12.44 32.29 -11.37
CA LEU A 370 12.63 32.03 -12.80
C LEU A 370 11.27 32.01 -13.53
N PRO A 371 11.15 32.68 -14.70
CA PRO A 371 9.94 32.67 -15.51
C PRO A 371 9.47 31.24 -15.82
N SER A 372 8.14 31.03 -15.85
CA SER A 372 7.51 29.73 -16.07
C SER A 372 7.92 29.02 -17.37
N ARG A 373 8.51 29.76 -18.32
CA ARG A 373 9.06 29.24 -19.59
C ARG A 373 10.40 28.51 -19.44
N PHE A 374 11.22 28.90 -18.46
CA PHE A 374 12.51 28.28 -18.16
C PHE A 374 12.43 27.27 -17.01
N ARG A 375 11.34 27.29 -16.25
CA ARG A 375 11.02 26.18 -15.35
C ARG A 375 10.71 24.95 -16.20
N PRO A 376 11.36 23.78 -15.97
CA PRO A 376 10.90 22.54 -16.59
C PRO A 376 9.40 22.45 -16.31
N SER A 377 8.61 22.40 -17.40
CA SER A 377 7.15 22.59 -17.36
C SER A 377 6.55 21.97 -16.10
N ARG A 378 5.80 22.75 -15.31
CA ARG A 378 5.16 22.31 -14.05
C ARG A 378 4.33 21.02 -14.19
N ARG A 379 4.04 20.60 -15.45
CA ARG A 379 3.43 19.31 -15.82
C ARG A 379 4.35 18.09 -15.76
N ARG A 380 5.67 18.25 -15.86
CA ARG A 380 6.61 17.14 -15.60
C ARG A 380 6.76 17.02 -14.09
N THR A 381 6.09 16.02 -13.51
CA THR A 381 6.36 15.59 -12.15
C THR A 381 7.85 15.34 -11.98
N SER A 382 8.42 15.85 -10.88
CA SER A 382 9.84 15.70 -10.62
C SER A 382 10.19 14.21 -10.46
N MET A 383 11.41 13.82 -10.85
CA MET A 383 11.86 12.42 -10.72
C MET A 383 11.77 11.93 -9.26
N VAL A 384 12.01 12.83 -8.30
CA VAL A 384 11.89 12.56 -6.86
C VAL A 384 10.43 12.35 -6.46
N PHE A 385 9.51 13.16 -6.97
CA PHE A 385 8.08 12.96 -6.73
C PHE A 385 7.59 11.64 -7.34
N ASN A 386 8.03 11.31 -8.55
CA ASN A 386 7.74 10.03 -9.20
C ASN A 386 8.26 8.85 -8.37
N LEU A 387 9.51 8.92 -7.91
CA LEU A 387 10.09 7.92 -7.02
C LEU A 387 9.26 7.75 -5.75
N TYR A 388 8.94 8.86 -5.09
CA TYR A 388 8.19 8.88 -3.83
C TYR A 388 6.77 8.29 -3.98
N SER A 389 6.08 8.66 -5.06
CA SER A 389 4.74 8.11 -5.37
C SER A 389 4.75 6.62 -5.71
N ARG A 390 5.90 6.05 -6.10
CA ARG A 390 6.09 4.61 -6.39
C ARG A 390 6.54 3.80 -5.17
N LEU A 391 6.75 4.44 -4.02
CA LEU A 391 7.14 3.73 -2.81
C LEU A 391 5.97 2.89 -2.25
N PRO A 392 6.28 1.72 -1.68
CA PRO A 392 5.27 0.85 -1.09
C PRO A 392 4.60 1.52 0.13
N SER A 393 3.27 1.55 0.14
CA SER A 393 2.48 1.79 1.35
C SER A 393 2.10 0.46 2.00
N LYS A 394 1.61 0.50 3.24
CA LYS A 394 1.07 -0.70 3.91
C LYS A 394 -0.35 -1.07 3.47
N ASP A 395 -0.94 -0.34 2.51
CA ASP A 395 -2.30 -0.59 2.03
C ASP A 395 -2.45 -2.01 1.43
N ASP A 396 -1.43 -2.54 0.77
CA ASP A 396 -1.53 -3.87 0.14
C ASP A 396 -1.64 -5.02 1.15
N SER A 397 -1.18 -4.79 2.39
CA SER A 397 -1.31 -5.76 3.48
C SER A 397 -2.66 -5.68 4.19
N MET A 398 -3.52 -4.74 3.81
CA MET A 398 -4.88 -4.63 4.35
C MET A 398 -5.85 -5.49 3.54
N LEU A 399 -6.87 -6.00 4.23
CA LEU A 399 -8.02 -6.69 3.66
C LEU A 399 -8.95 -5.69 2.98
#